data_AF-A0A9Q4FY68-F1
#
_entry.id   AF-A0A9Q4FY68-F1
#
_cell.length_a   1.000
_cell.length_b   1.000
_cell.length_c   1.000
_cell.angle_alpha   90.00
_cell.angle_beta   90.00
_cell.angle_gamma   90.00
#
_symmetry.space_group_name_H-M   'P 1'
#
loop_
_entity.id
_entity.type
_entity.pdbx_description
1 polymer ?
#
loop_
_entity_poly.entity_id
_entity_poly.type
_entity_poly.pdbx_seq_one_letter_code
_entity_poly.pdbx_strand_id
1 'polypeptide(L)' 'MMILVFAQWCINHDLNPEDIYLKAYPTQKENKELKEAISLTVLKEEAGEINNETVLGVLSLFGNDDLAFIVSEEIEKLKE' A
#
# COMPACT_ATOMS: atom_id res chain seq x y z
N MET A 1 -10.72 0.06 -5.56
CA MET A 1 -10.75 -0.96 -4.49
C MET A 1 -9.35 -1.52 -4.18
N MET A 2 -8.55 -1.94 -5.17
CA MET A 2 -7.17 -2.41 -4.95
C MET A 2 -6.27 -1.39 -4.22
N ILE A 3 -6.23 -0.14 -4.68
CA ILE A 3 -5.36 0.90 -4.10
C ILE A 3 -5.74 1.19 -2.63
N LEU A 4 -7.01 1.03 -2.25
CA LEU A 4 -7.45 1.17 -0.87
C LEU A 4 -6.88 0.07 0.03
N VAL A 5 -6.82 -1.17 -0.44
CA VAL A 5 -6.18 -2.28 0.31
C VAL A 5 -4.70 -1.96 0.56
N PHE A 6 -4.00 -1.48 -0.46
CA PHE A 6 -2.61 -1.03 -0.32
C PHE A 6 -2.46 0.15 0.66
N ALA A 7 -3.28 1.19 0.51
CA ALA A 7 -3.22 2.38 1.35
C ALA A 7 -3.52 2.02 2.82
N GLN A 8 -4.56 1.22 3.06
CA GLN A 8 -4.92 0.80 4.41
C GLN A 8 -3.86 -0.12 5.04
N TRP A 9 -3.23 -0.99 4.25
CA TRP A 9 -2.10 -1.81 4.70
C TRP A 9 -0.94 -0.92 5.17
N CYS A 10 -0.58 0.11 4.40
CA CYS A 10 0.45 1.06 4.81
C CYS A 10 0.13 1.69 6.17
N ILE A 11 -1.13 2.12 6.39
CA ILE A 11 -1.57 2.67 7.68
C ILE A 11 -1.51 1.62 8.81
N ASN A 12 -1.85 0.35 8.54
CA ASN A 12 -1.70 -0.72 9.53
C ASN A 12 -0.26 -0.92 10.00
N HIS A 13 0.73 -0.54 9.18
CA HIS A 13 2.16 -0.69 9.47
C HIS A 13 2.88 0.64 9.71
N ASP A 14 2.14 1.73 9.97
CA ASP A 14 2.71 3.05 10.27
C ASP A 14 3.60 3.60 9.11
N LEU A 15 3.29 3.18 7.87
CA LEU A 15 3.95 3.62 6.63
C LEU A 15 3.13 4.70 5.93
N ASN A 16 3.81 5.59 5.22
CA ASN A 16 3.16 6.57 4.33
C ASN A 16 2.88 5.95 2.94
N PRO A 17 1.62 5.78 2.52
CA PRO A 17 1.28 5.19 1.24
C PRO A 17 1.87 5.94 0.05
N GLU A 18 1.97 7.27 0.12
CA GLU A 18 2.54 8.07 -0.98
C GLU A 18 4.03 7.78 -1.16
N ASP A 19 4.78 7.71 -0.07
CA ASP A 19 6.23 7.45 -0.14
C ASP A 19 6.52 6.06 -0.71
N ILE A 20 5.73 5.05 -0.32
CA ILE A 20 5.86 3.69 -0.84
C ILE A 20 5.46 3.64 -2.32
N TYR A 21 4.35 4.28 -2.68
CA TYR A 21 3.88 4.33 -4.06
C TYR A 21 4.89 5.00 -5.01
N LEU A 22 5.53 6.08 -4.56
CA LEU A 22 6.49 6.82 -5.37
C LEU A 22 7.83 6.12 -5.56
N LYS A 23 8.17 5.15 -4.70
CA LYS A 23 9.31 4.26 -4.95
C LYS A 23 9.06 3.38 -6.19
N ALA A 24 7.83 2.87 -6.35
CA ALA A 24 7.45 2.07 -7.51
C ALA A 24 7.20 2.91 -8.76
N TYR A 25 6.56 4.09 -8.61
CA TYR A 25 6.17 4.94 -9.72
C TYR A 25 6.62 6.41 -9.54
N PRO A 26 7.92 6.72 -9.67
CA PRO A 26 8.47 8.05 -9.36
C PRO A 26 7.89 9.21 -10.18
N THR A 27 7.34 8.91 -11.36
CA THR A 27 6.73 9.90 -12.27
C THR A 27 5.26 10.18 -11.98
N GLN A 28 4.62 9.39 -11.11
CA GLN A 28 3.17 9.47 -10.82
C GLN A 28 2.84 10.23 -9.52
N LYS A 29 3.56 11.34 -9.27
CA LYS A 29 3.45 12.16 -8.05
C LYS A 29 2.06 12.71 -7.73
N GLU A 30 1.16 12.77 -8.70
CA GLU A 30 -0.20 13.28 -8.51
C GLU A 30 -1.26 12.24 -8.88
N ASN A 31 -1.01 10.97 -8.52
CA ASN A 31 -2.01 9.93 -8.74
C ASN A 31 -3.29 10.23 -7.92
N LYS A 32 -4.37 10.57 -8.62
CA LYS A 32 -5.66 10.94 -8.01
C LYS A 32 -6.30 9.76 -7.28
N GLU A 33 -6.19 8.56 -7.83
CA GLU A 33 -6.78 7.34 -7.26
C GLU A 33 -6.10 6.99 -5.94
N LEU A 34 -4.78 7.21 -5.83
CA LEU A 34 -4.05 7.08 -4.56
C LEU A 34 -4.53 8.09 -3.52
N LYS A 35 -4.65 9.36 -3.88
CA LYS A 35 -5.13 10.40 -2.96
C LYS A 35 -6.53 10.11 -2.45
N GLU A 36 -7.42 9.67 -3.34
CA GLU A 36 -8.78 9.27 -2.98
C GLU A 36 -8.76 8.05 -2.04
N ALA A 37 -7.96 7.03 -2.34
CA ALA A 37 -7.82 5.85 -1.49
C ALA A 37 -7.30 6.21 -0.09
N ILE A 38 -6.30 7.10 0.02
CA ILE A 38 -5.79 7.58 1.31
C ILE A 38 -6.88 8.31 2.10
N SER A 39 -7.74 9.10 1.45
CA SER A 39 -8.84 9.78 2.15
C SER A 39 -9.92 8.83 2.69
N LEU A 40 -9.95 7.60 2.18
CA LEU A 40 -10.89 6.55 2.58
C LEU A 40 -10.31 5.57 3.60
N THR A 41 -9.01 5.69 3.95
CA THR A 41 -8.44 4.86 5.02
C THR A 41 -8.95 5.32 6.37
N VAL A 42 -8.96 4.38 7.31
CA VAL A 42 -9.26 4.63 8.72
C VAL A 42 -8.02 4.36 9.56
N LEU A 43 -8.06 4.79 10.82
CA LEU A 43 -6.95 4.59 11.75
C LEU A 43 -6.69 3.10 11.98
N LYS A 44 -5.45 2.76 12.36
CA LYS A 44 -5.03 1.37 12.60
C LYS A 44 -5.88 0.68 13.67
N GLU A 45 -6.36 1.42 14.66
CA GLU A 45 -7.23 0.90 15.72
C GLU A 45 -8.67 0.64 15.24
N GLU A 46 -9.09 1.27 14.14
CA GLU A 46 -10.44 1.19 13.57
C GLU A 46 -10.50 0.25 12.35
N ALA A 47 -9.36 -0.02 11.72
CA ALA A 47 -9.22 -0.92 10.59
C ALA A 47 -9.15 -2.39 11.02
N GLY A 48 -9.77 -3.28 10.23
CA GLY A 48 -9.35 -4.68 10.23
C GLY A 48 -7.92 -4.79 9.69
N GLU A 49 -7.12 -5.69 10.28
CA GLU A 49 -5.75 -5.93 9.83
C GLU A 49 -5.75 -6.52 8.40
N ILE A 50 -4.98 -5.89 7.52
CA ILE A 50 -4.64 -6.45 6.21
C ILE A 50 -3.31 -7.18 6.37
N ASN A 51 -3.30 -8.49 6.20
CA ASN A 51 -2.04 -9.24 6.25
C ASN A 51 -1.19 -9.02 4.98
N ASN A 52 0.10 -9.29 5.11
CA ASN A 52 1.10 -9.10 4.06
C ASN A 52 0.79 -9.89 2.79
N GLU A 53 0.31 -11.13 2.93
CA GLU A 53 -0.06 -11.98 1.80
C GLU A 53 -1.25 -11.41 1.01
N THR A 54 -2.21 -10.79 1.70
CA THR A 54 -3.40 -10.19 1.08
C THR A 54 -3.01 -8.99 0.23
N VAL A 55 -2.21 -8.07 0.76
CA VAL A 55 -1.80 -6.89 -0.02
C VAL A 55 -0.98 -7.29 -1.25
N LEU A 56 -0.03 -8.23 -1.09
CA LEU A 56 0.78 -8.73 -2.22
C LEU A 56 -0.08 -9.43 -3.27
N GLY A 57 -0.98 -10.33 -2.85
CA GLY A 57 -1.87 -11.05 -3.75
C GLY A 57 -2.82 -10.13 -4.52
N VAL A 58 -3.37 -9.11 -3.84
CA VAL A 58 -4.21 -8.09 -4.47
C VAL A 58 -3.41 -7.27 -5.49
N LEU A 59 -2.21 -6.80 -5.15
CA LEU A 59 -1.39 -6.03 -6.09
C LEU A 59 -1.04 -6.84 -7.35
N SER A 60 -0.62 -8.09 -7.20
CA SER A 60 -0.33 -8.97 -8.34
C SER A 60 -1.57 -9.29 -9.18
N LEU A 61 -2.73 -9.48 -8.55
CA LEU A 61 -3.99 -9.75 -9.28
C LEU A 61 -4.35 -8.61 -10.26
N PHE A 62 -4.02 -7.37 -9.90
CA PHE A 62 -4.26 -6.19 -10.73
C PHE A 62 -3.02 -5.77 -11.56
N GLY A 63 -1.96 -6.59 -11.61
CA GLY A 63 -0.75 -6.32 -12.39
C GLY A 63 0.09 -5.15 -11.87
N ASN A 64 0.03 -4.85 -10.57
CA ASN A 64 0.84 -3.82 -9.93
C ASN A 64 2.14 -4.42 -9.40
N ASP A 65 2.87 -5.12 -10.26
CA ASP A 65 4.02 -5.95 -9.89
C ASP A 65 5.18 -5.11 -9.32
N ASP A 66 5.43 -3.91 -9.87
CA ASP A 66 6.45 -2.99 -9.34
C ASP A 66 6.10 -2.54 -7.91
N LEU A 67 4.83 -2.24 -7.65
CA LEU A 67 4.38 -1.87 -6.31
C LEU A 67 4.40 -3.07 -5.35
N ALA A 68 4.04 -4.26 -5.83
CA ALA A 68 4.13 -5.50 -5.06
C ALA A 68 5.59 -5.79 -4.66
N PHE A 69 6.54 -5.54 -5.57
CA PHE A 69 7.97 -5.67 -5.28
C PHE A 69 8.40 -4.72 -4.16
N ILE A 70 8.09 -3.42 -4.25
CA ILE A 70 8.42 -2.45 -3.19
C ILE A 70 7.76 -2.83 -1.86
N VAL A 71 6.48 -3.23 -1.87
CA VAL A 71 5.78 -3.68 -0.65
C VAL A 71 6.49 -4.89 -0.03
N SER A 72 6.99 -5.83 -0.84
CA SER A 72 7.76 -6.96 -0.32
C SER A 72 9.05 -6.54 0.39
N GLU A 73 9.75 -5.52 -0.11
CA GLU A 73 10.93 -4.97 0.56
C GLU A 73 10.58 -4.30 1.89
N GLU A 74 9.47 -3.57 1.96
CA GLU A 74 9.00 -2.98 3.22
C GLU A 74 8.56 -4.04 4.23
N ILE A 75 7.94 -5.13 3.78
CA ILE A 75 7.59 -6.28 4.65
C ILE A 75 8.84 -6.87 5.31
N GLU A 76 9.94 -7.03 4.57
CA GLU A 76 11.18 -7.54 5.16
C GLU A 76 11.77 -6.57 6.20
N LYS A 77 11.68 -5.25 5.97
CA LYS A 77 12.13 -4.24 6.95
C LYS A 77 11.29 -4.22 8.23
N LEU A 78 10.01 -4.56 8.16
CA LEU A 78 9.12 -4.60 9.32
C LEU A 78 9.38 -5.81 10.25
N LYS A 79 10.17 -6.80 9.80
CA LYS A 79 10.55 -7.98 10.59
C LYS A 79 11.81 -7.74 11.44
N GLU A 80 12.56 -6.67 11.17
CA GLU A 80 13.76 -6.26 11.91
C GLU A 80 13.41 -5.38 13.12
#